data_AF-A0A6N7P876-F1
#
_entry.id   AF-A0A6N7P876-F1
#
_cell.length_a   1.000
_cell.length_b   1.000
_cell.length_c   1.000
_cell.angle_alpha   90.00
_cell.angle_beta   90.00
_cell.angle_gamma   90.00
#
_symmetry.space_group_name_H-M   'P 1'
#
loop_
_entity.id
_entity.type
_entity.pdbx_description
1 polymer ?
#
loop_
_entity_poly.entity_id
_entity_poly.type
_entity_poly.pdbx_seq_one_letter_code
_entity_poly.pdbx_strand_id
1 'polypeptide(L)'
;MQQPNNRPADSLNTPSLTFHGSGETYFGILIVNMLLTIVTLGFYYPWARAKELQFFYSNTEMEGSPFSWNGTGAEIFKGFIKAVGIFLALIAVNVIFRYLKIPVVGMVFYILSLILLIPIAIHGANRYHWSRTSWRSIRFGYRGDRNEFVKLFIKEILLTIVTIGIYGSWAAMNIRNYILGNLRFGSGEFTYEGDGWEFFKMNIKGYFLTLFTLGIYFFWWQADAFRYSIDKLRLLHGNKSYNFQSKATGGAFAGLLIVNMLIFIFTLGFGYAWVQVRTIKFIFANVEIDGDIALVDLQQTEEEYRNALGEDLADMMDLSVI
;
A
#
# COMPACT_ATOMS: atom_id res chain seq x y z
N MET A 1 25.17 -10.32 -32.54
CA MET A 1 26.43 -10.38 -31.77
C MET A 1 26.19 -9.67 -30.45
N GLN A 2 25.94 -10.45 -29.39
CA GLN A 2 25.75 -9.93 -28.03
C GLN A 2 27.13 -9.64 -27.43
N GLN A 3 27.34 -8.45 -26.89
CA GLN A 3 28.55 -8.12 -26.15
C GLN A 3 28.55 -8.88 -24.81
N PRO A 4 29.67 -9.53 -24.42
CA PRO A 4 29.78 -10.20 -23.14
C PRO A 4 29.89 -9.16 -22.02
N ASN A 5 28.99 -9.25 -21.05
CA ASN A 5 28.90 -8.38 -19.89
C ASN A 5 30.05 -8.70 -18.91
N ASN A 6 31.23 -8.13 -19.14
CA ASN A 6 32.34 -8.18 -18.20
C ASN A 6 32.07 -7.21 -17.04
N ARG A 7 31.35 -7.67 -16.01
CA ARG A 7 31.36 -7.03 -14.69
C ARG A 7 32.21 -7.89 -13.73
N PRO A 8 33.15 -7.29 -12.98
CA PRO A 8 34.02 -8.02 -12.06
C PRO A 8 33.22 -8.72 -10.96
N ALA A 9 33.65 -9.93 -10.62
CA ALA A 9 32.92 -10.92 -9.80
C ALA A 9 32.87 -10.63 -8.28
N ASP A 10 33.04 -9.38 -7.84
CA ASP A 10 33.14 -9.01 -6.41
C ASP A 10 32.29 -7.78 -5.99
N SER A 11 31.37 -7.30 -6.84
CA SER A 11 30.35 -6.34 -6.40
C SER A 11 29.11 -7.10 -5.94
N LEU A 12 28.78 -7.03 -4.64
CA LEU A 12 27.46 -7.39 -4.12
C LEU A 12 26.39 -6.78 -5.04
N ASN A 13 25.65 -7.61 -5.78
CA ASN A 13 24.57 -7.15 -6.64
C ASN A 13 23.39 -6.75 -5.76
N THR A 14 23.41 -5.54 -5.21
CA THR A 14 22.24 -4.95 -4.57
C THR A 14 21.29 -4.50 -5.67
N PRO A 15 20.06 -5.05 -5.74
CA PRO A 15 19.15 -4.67 -6.79
C PRO A 15 18.79 -3.20 -6.67
N SER A 16 19.02 -2.47 -7.76
CA SER A 16 18.72 -1.05 -7.81
C SER A 16 17.26 -0.82 -8.18
N LEU A 17 16.53 -0.08 -7.33
CA LEU A 17 15.19 0.42 -7.64
C LEU A 17 15.30 1.86 -8.13
N THR A 18 14.80 2.11 -9.35
CA THR A 18 14.84 3.45 -9.96
C THR A 18 13.47 3.85 -10.45
N PHE A 19 13.12 5.13 -10.31
CA PHE A 19 11.87 5.69 -10.83
C PHE A 19 12.14 6.74 -11.90
N HIS A 20 11.71 6.46 -13.12
CA HIS A 20 11.92 7.31 -14.30
C HIS A 20 10.78 8.30 -14.56
N GLY A 21 9.69 8.22 -13.80
CA GLY A 21 8.51 9.05 -14.05
C GLY A 21 8.78 10.54 -13.88
N SER A 22 8.18 11.34 -14.77
CA SER A 22 8.25 12.80 -14.79
C SER A 22 6.99 13.43 -14.18
N GLY A 23 7.14 14.52 -13.44
CA GLY A 23 6.01 15.28 -12.87
C GLY A 23 5.06 15.82 -13.93
N GLU A 24 5.57 16.24 -15.09
CA GLU A 24 4.78 16.81 -16.20
C GLU A 24 3.83 15.78 -16.83
N THR A 25 4.35 14.60 -17.21
CA THR A 25 3.52 13.50 -17.72
C THR A 25 2.46 13.09 -16.70
N TYR A 26 2.83 12.99 -15.42
CA TYR A 26 1.87 12.64 -14.36
C TYR A 26 0.82 13.73 -14.15
N PHE A 27 1.20 15.00 -14.24
CA PHE A 27 0.28 16.14 -14.17
C PHE A 27 -0.76 16.09 -15.28
N GLY A 28 -0.35 15.80 -16.51
CA GLY A 28 -1.27 15.62 -17.64
C GLY A 28 -2.30 14.51 -17.38
N ILE A 29 -1.87 13.38 -16.82
CA ILE A 29 -2.76 12.29 -16.41
C ILE A 29 -3.77 12.77 -15.34
N LEU A 30 -3.28 13.45 -14.30
CA LEU A 30 -4.12 13.93 -13.21
C LEU A 30 -5.17 14.95 -13.65
N ILE A 31 -4.82 15.92 -14.51
CA ILE A 31 -5.77 16.91 -15.00
C ILE A 31 -6.87 16.26 -15.82
N VAL A 32 -6.52 15.36 -16.76
CA VAL A 32 -7.52 14.64 -17.56
C VAL A 32 -8.40 13.78 -16.67
N ASN A 33 -7.81 13.07 -15.72
CA ASN A 33 -8.54 12.26 -14.75
C ASN A 33 -9.48 13.09 -13.88
N MET A 34 -9.03 14.24 -13.39
CA MET A 34 -9.82 15.16 -12.59
C MET A 34 -11.02 15.68 -13.38
N LEU A 35 -10.80 16.17 -14.61
CA LEU A 35 -11.87 16.68 -15.47
C LEU A 35 -12.92 15.60 -15.76
N LEU A 36 -12.47 14.39 -16.14
CA LEU A 36 -13.39 13.27 -16.41
C LEU A 36 -14.13 12.82 -15.14
N THR A 37 -13.46 12.82 -13.99
CA THR A 37 -14.11 12.49 -12.70
C THR A 37 -15.16 13.51 -12.32
N ILE A 38 -14.92 14.82 -12.54
CA ILE A 38 -15.92 15.86 -12.29
C ILE A 38 -17.11 15.72 -13.25
N VAL A 39 -16.86 15.59 -14.56
CA VAL A 39 -17.91 15.49 -15.59
C VAL A 39 -18.79 14.25 -15.37
N THR A 40 -18.20 13.16 -14.89
CA THR A 40 -18.92 11.91 -14.60
C THR A 40 -19.42 11.83 -13.15
N LEU A 41 -19.41 12.93 -12.38
CA LEU A 41 -19.86 12.97 -10.97
C LEU A 41 -19.22 11.87 -10.09
N GLY A 42 -17.94 11.59 -10.32
CA GLY A 42 -17.17 10.60 -9.58
C GLY A 42 -17.12 9.22 -10.21
N PHE A 43 -17.99 8.90 -11.18
CA PHE A 43 -18.05 7.54 -11.75
C PHE A 43 -16.78 7.16 -12.52
N TYR A 44 -16.01 8.11 -13.07
CA TYR A 44 -14.74 7.83 -13.75
C TYR A 44 -13.57 7.53 -12.79
N TYR A 45 -13.74 7.70 -11.47
CA TYR A 45 -12.68 7.47 -10.47
C TYR A 45 -11.93 6.12 -10.64
N PRO A 46 -12.59 4.99 -10.91
CA PRO A 46 -11.90 3.70 -11.10
C PRO A 46 -10.92 3.67 -12.28
N TRP A 47 -11.25 4.33 -13.39
CA TRP A 47 -10.35 4.44 -14.55
C TRP A 47 -9.22 5.44 -14.30
N ALA A 48 -9.51 6.52 -13.58
CA ALA A 48 -8.48 7.45 -13.13
C ALA A 48 -7.42 6.73 -12.28
N ARG A 49 -7.88 5.95 -11.29
CA ARG A 49 -7.01 5.18 -10.41
C ARG A 49 -6.19 4.13 -11.16
N ALA A 50 -6.80 3.42 -12.11
CA ALA A 50 -6.08 2.45 -12.94
C ALA A 50 -4.95 3.10 -13.75
N LYS A 51 -5.20 4.26 -14.37
CA LYS A 51 -4.18 5.01 -15.13
C LYS A 51 -3.02 5.49 -14.26
N GLU A 52 -3.30 5.97 -13.04
CA GLU A 52 -2.27 6.37 -12.09
C GLU A 52 -1.38 5.19 -11.68
N LEU A 53 -1.98 4.03 -11.36
CA LEU A 53 -1.23 2.82 -11.00
C LEU A 53 -0.36 2.36 -12.18
N GLN A 54 -0.93 2.27 -13.39
CA GLN A 54 -0.16 1.92 -14.59
C GLN A 54 1.04 2.85 -14.78
N PHE A 55 0.86 4.16 -14.62
CA PHE A 55 1.94 5.14 -14.70
C PHE A 55 3.04 4.88 -13.66
N PHE A 56 2.69 4.67 -12.38
CA PHE A 56 3.71 4.46 -11.36
C PHE A 56 4.47 3.15 -11.55
N TYR A 57 3.78 2.07 -11.87
CA TYR A 57 4.39 0.76 -12.06
C TYR A 57 5.26 0.72 -13.31
N SER A 58 4.80 1.25 -14.46
CA SER A 58 5.57 1.24 -15.71
C SER A 58 6.81 2.13 -15.66
N ASN A 59 6.84 3.12 -14.75
CA ASN A 59 7.98 4.02 -14.55
C ASN A 59 8.87 3.61 -13.37
N THR A 60 8.53 2.54 -12.65
CA THR A 60 9.37 1.96 -11.61
C THR A 60 10.12 0.79 -12.22
N GLU A 61 11.45 0.82 -12.13
CA GLU A 61 12.33 -0.23 -12.63
C GLU A 61 13.10 -0.88 -11.48
N MET A 62 13.27 -2.19 -11.60
CA MET A 62 14.18 -2.99 -10.77
C MET A 62 15.12 -3.73 -11.71
N GLU A 63 16.44 -3.60 -11.51
CA GLU A 63 17.47 -4.22 -12.36
C GLU A 63 17.30 -3.95 -13.87
N GLY A 64 16.88 -2.73 -14.23
CA GLY A 64 16.69 -2.29 -15.62
C GLY A 64 15.47 -2.93 -16.31
N SER A 65 14.50 -3.44 -15.56
CA SER A 65 13.21 -3.89 -16.10
C SER A 65 12.05 -3.26 -15.34
N PRO A 66 11.07 -2.66 -16.03
CA PRO A 66 9.94 -2.01 -15.38
C PRO A 66 8.98 -3.02 -14.76
N PHE A 67 8.32 -2.59 -13.69
CA PHE A 67 7.14 -3.29 -13.21
C PHE A 67 5.95 -3.07 -14.16
N SER A 68 5.01 -3.99 -14.13
CA SER A 68 3.78 -3.95 -14.91
C SER A 68 2.60 -4.15 -13.99
N TRP A 69 1.58 -3.30 -14.15
CA TRP A 69 0.32 -3.44 -13.43
C TRP A 69 -0.82 -3.62 -14.44
N ASN A 70 -1.39 -4.81 -14.47
CA ASN A 70 -2.32 -5.26 -15.53
C ASN A 70 -3.80 -5.16 -15.13
N GLY A 71 -4.12 -4.39 -14.08
CA GLY A 71 -5.51 -4.19 -13.67
C GLY A 71 -6.25 -3.22 -14.58
N THR A 72 -7.57 -3.37 -14.66
CA THR A 72 -8.41 -2.51 -15.51
C THR A 72 -9.32 -1.61 -14.69
N GLY A 73 -9.69 -0.45 -15.25
CA GLY A 73 -10.67 0.44 -14.62
C GLY A 73 -12.04 -0.22 -14.42
N ALA A 74 -12.43 -1.13 -15.31
CA ALA A 74 -13.68 -1.88 -15.21
C ALA A 74 -13.68 -2.87 -14.02
N GLU A 75 -12.55 -3.50 -13.71
CA GLU A 75 -12.41 -4.37 -12.52
C GLU A 75 -12.53 -3.56 -11.24
N ILE A 76 -11.86 -2.41 -11.15
CA ILE A 76 -11.99 -1.49 -10.01
C ILE A 76 -13.43 -0.97 -9.90
N PHE A 77 -14.08 -0.70 -11.04
CA PHE A 77 -15.46 -0.19 -11.08
C PHE A 77 -16.47 -1.17 -10.45
N LYS A 78 -16.29 -2.48 -10.63
CA LYS A 78 -17.13 -3.49 -9.98
C LYS A 78 -17.05 -3.39 -8.46
N GLY A 79 -15.84 -3.28 -7.91
CA GLY A 79 -15.62 -3.08 -6.48
C GLY A 79 -16.20 -1.74 -5.97
N PHE A 80 -16.03 -0.69 -6.76
CA PHE A 80 -16.56 0.64 -6.46
C PHE A 80 -18.10 0.65 -6.37
N ILE A 81 -18.81 0.07 -7.33
CA ILE A 81 -20.28 0.01 -7.30
C ILE A 81 -20.79 -0.84 -6.13
N LYS A 82 -20.13 -1.95 -5.80
CA LYS A 82 -20.45 -2.73 -4.60
C LYS A 82 -20.32 -1.88 -3.34
N ALA A 83 -19.22 -1.13 -3.20
CA ALA A 83 -19.02 -0.24 -2.06
C ALA A 83 -20.11 0.86 -1.99
N VAL A 84 -20.41 1.53 -3.11
CA VAL A 84 -21.47 2.54 -3.19
C VAL A 84 -22.83 1.96 -2.79
N GLY A 85 -23.18 0.78 -3.28
CA GLY A 85 -24.42 0.09 -2.91
C GLY A 85 -24.51 -0.19 -1.41
N ILE A 86 -23.43 -0.70 -0.80
CA ILE A 86 -23.36 -0.94 0.64
C ILE A 86 -23.51 0.37 1.43
N PHE A 87 -22.82 1.45 1.02
CA PHE A 87 -22.95 2.74 1.68
C PHE A 87 -24.38 3.30 1.61
N LEU A 88 -25.03 3.21 0.45
CA LEU A 88 -26.42 3.64 0.29
C LEU A 88 -27.38 2.80 1.15
N ALA A 89 -27.17 1.50 1.24
CA ALA A 89 -27.95 0.62 2.12
C ALA A 89 -27.78 1.01 3.60
N LEU A 90 -26.55 1.28 4.04
CA LEU A 90 -26.28 1.73 5.41
C LEU A 90 -26.92 3.09 5.71
N ILE A 91 -26.92 4.02 4.76
CA ILE A 91 -27.61 5.31 4.88
C ILE A 91 -29.12 5.09 4.98
N ALA A 92 -29.71 4.24 4.14
CA ALA A 92 -31.14 3.93 4.17
C ALA A 92 -31.56 3.35 5.52
N VAL A 93 -30.77 2.41 6.06
CA VAL A 93 -30.99 1.85 7.41
C VAL A 93 -30.91 2.94 8.47
N ASN A 94 -29.94 3.86 8.38
CA ASN A 94 -29.84 4.99 9.31
C ASN A 94 -31.06 5.93 9.25
N VAL A 95 -31.60 6.18 8.05
CA VAL A 95 -32.85 6.96 7.85
C VAL A 95 -34.05 6.26 8.51
N ILE A 96 -34.14 4.92 8.40
CA ILE A 96 -35.18 4.13 9.07
C ILE A 96 -35.07 4.27 10.60
N PHE A 97 -33.88 4.12 11.17
CA PHE A 97 -33.66 4.32 12.61
C PHE A 97 -34.02 5.74 13.08
N ARG A 98 -33.76 6.75 12.25
CA ARG A 98 -34.18 8.13 12.51
C ARG A 98 -35.70 8.27 12.48
N TYR A 99 -36.39 7.63 11.55
CA TYR A 99 -37.86 7.61 11.48
C TYR A 99 -38.48 6.94 12.71
N LEU A 100 -37.89 5.83 13.17
CA LEU A 100 -38.27 5.10 14.40
C LEU A 100 -37.92 5.85 15.70
N LYS A 101 -37.43 7.09 15.63
CA LYS A 101 -37.07 7.94 16.78
C LYS A 101 -35.96 7.36 17.69
N ILE A 102 -35.12 6.48 17.14
CA ILE A 102 -33.92 5.94 17.81
C ILE A 102 -32.63 6.28 17.04
N PRO A 103 -32.33 7.57 16.80
CA PRO A 103 -31.23 7.99 15.93
C PRO A 103 -29.84 7.59 16.46
N VAL A 104 -29.69 7.48 17.79
CA VAL A 104 -28.42 7.06 18.42
C VAL A 104 -28.09 5.61 18.07
N VAL A 105 -29.07 4.71 18.12
CA VAL A 105 -28.89 3.30 17.74
C VAL A 105 -28.50 3.19 16.26
N GLY A 106 -29.16 3.96 15.39
CA GLY A 106 -28.82 4.01 13.97
C GLY A 106 -27.39 4.51 13.71
N MET A 107 -26.92 5.51 14.46
CA MET A 107 -25.56 6.02 14.36
C MET A 107 -24.53 4.98 14.82
N VAL A 108 -24.77 4.31 15.95
CA VAL A 108 -23.90 3.24 16.44
C VAL A 108 -23.84 2.08 15.44
N PHE A 109 -24.99 1.65 14.92
CA PHE A 109 -25.06 0.62 13.89
C PHE A 109 -24.27 0.99 12.64
N TYR A 110 -24.41 2.25 12.17
CA TYR A 110 -23.67 2.75 11.01
C TYR A 110 -22.15 2.70 11.25
N ILE A 111 -21.67 3.21 12.38
CA ILE A 111 -20.24 3.22 12.72
C ILE A 111 -19.69 1.79 12.84
N LEU A 112 -20.40 0.89 13.54
CA LEU A 112 -19.99 -0.50 13.68
C LEU A 112 -19.93 -1.21 12.33
N SER A 113 -20.90 -0.96 11.46
CA SER A 113 -20.91 -1.51 10.09
C SER A 113 -19.69 -1.04 9.29
N LEU A 114 -19.32 0.25 9.38
CA LEU A 114 -18.11 0.75 8.73
C LEU A 114 -16.84 0.07 9.25
N ILE A 115 -16.72 -0.10 10.56
CA ILE A 115 -15.57 -0.77 11.17
C ILE A 115 -15.44 -2.21 10.67
N LEU A 116 -16.56 -2.93 10.51
CA LEU A 116 -16.58 -4.31 10.01
C LEU A 116 -16.30 -4.42 8.49
N LEU A 117 -16.59 -3.36 7.71
CA LEU A 117 -16.29 -3.34 6.28
C LEU A 117 -14.80 -3.09 5.98
N ILE A 118 -14.10 -2.34 6.83
CA ILE A 118 -12.68 -2.00 6.65
C ILE A 118 -11.79 -3.25 6.44
N PRO A 119 -11.82 -4.30 7.29
CA PRO A 119 -10.93 -5.45 7.10
C PRO A 119 -11.24 -6.23 5.81
N ILE A 120 -12.51 -6.33 5.44
CA ILE A 120 -12.93 -6.97 4.18
C ILE A 120 -12.39 -6.17 2.99
N ALA A 121 -12.50 -4.85 3.03
CA ALA A 121 -11.99 -3.96 2.00
C ALA A 121 -10.46 -4.01 1.89
N ILE A 122 -9.72 -3.97 3.02
CA ILE A 122 -8.26 -4.06 3.04
C ILE A 122 -7.80 -5.39 2.46
N HIS A 123 -8.42 -6.50 2.87
CA HIS A 123 -8.08 -7.83 2.39
C HIS A 123 -8.30 -7.95 0.88
N GLY A 124 -9.50 -7.59 0.40
CA GLY A 124 -9.84 -7.64 -1.02
C GLY A 124 -8.98 -6.71 -1.88
N ALA A 125 -8.69 -5.50 -1.38
CA ALA A 125 -7.82 -4.54 -2.07
C ALA A 125 -6.39 -5.07 -2.23
N ASN A 126 -5.82 -5.70 -1.20
CA ASN A 126 -4.49 -6.33 -1.29
C ASN A 126 -4.50 -7.52 -2.26
N ARG A 127 -5.48 -8.42 -2.17
CA ARG A 127 -5.61 -9.55 -3.11
C ARG A 127 -5.66 -9.10 -4.56
N TYR A 128 -6.50 -8.11 -4.87
CA TYR A 128 -6.63 -7.55 -6.21
C TYR A 128 -5.36 -6.82 -6.66
N HIS A 129 -4.83 -5.92 -5.84
CA HIS A 129 -3.69 -5.09 -6.21
C HIS A 129 -2.42 -5.89 -6.52
N TRP A 130 -2.09 -6.86 -5.66
CA TRP A 130 -0.87 -7.65 -5.80
C TRP A 130 -0.99 -8.70 -6.91
N SER A 131 -2.16 -9.31 -7.12
CA SER A 131 -2.38 -10.25 -8.24
C SER A 131 -2.26 -9.63 -9.63
N ARG A 132 -2.39 -8.29 -9.73
CA ARG A 132 -2.24 -7.52 -10.96
C ARG A 132 -0.83 -6.93 -11.14
N THR A 133 0.05 -7.08 -10.16
CA THR A 133 1.44 -6.62 -10.24
C THR A 133 2.36 -7.72 -10.75
N SER A 134 3.22 -7.39 -11.72
CA SER A 134 4.25 -8.31 -12.24
C SER A 134 5.55 -7.62 -12.58
N TRP A 135 6.66 -8.36 -12.52
CA TRP A 135 7.99 -7.94 -12.94
C TRP A 135 8.66 -9.07 -13.72
N ARG A 136 9.14 -8.82 -14.95
CA ARG A 136 9.71 -9.86 -15.84
C ARG A 136 8.86 -11.14 -15.92
N SER A 137 7.55 -10.98 -16.05
CA SER A 137 6.54 -12.06 -16.04
C SER A 137 6.34 -12.78 -14.70
N ILE A 138 7.17 -12.51 -13.68
CA ILE A 138 6.98 -13.00 -12.31
C ILE A 138 5.87 -12.18 -11.65
N ARG A 139 4.81 -12.85 -11.22
CA ARG A 139 3.65 -12.21 -10.59
C ARG A 139 3.83 -12.07 -9.09
N PHE A 140 3.30 -10.97 -8.56
CA PHE A 140 3.08 -10.83 -7.13
C PHE A 140 1.75 -11.49 -6.76
N GLY A 141 1.62 -11.85 -5.49
CA GLY A 141 0.41 -12.45 -4.95
C GLY A 141 0.23 -12.09 -3.50
N TYR A 142 -1.01 -12.18 -3.03
CA TYR A 142 -1.36 -12.08 -1.62
C TYR A 142 -2.11 -13.34 -1.22
N ARG A 143 -1.61 -14.03 -0.19
CA ARG A 143 -2.05 -15.36 0.26
C ARG A 143 -2.72 -15.37 1.63
N GLY A 144 -3.12 -14.19 2.14
CA GLY A 144 -3.81 -14.11 3.43
C GLY A 144 -5.18 -14.78 3.37
N ASP A 145 -5.64 -15.30 4.50
CA ASP A 145 -7.01 -15.78 4.69
C ASP A 145 -7.94 -14.65 5.16
N ARG A 146 -9.13 -14.57 4.57
CA ARG A 146 -10.09 -13.49 4.87
C ARG A 146 -10.57 -13.56 6.31
N ASN A 147 -10.90 -14.75 6.80
CA ASN A 147 -11.52 -14.91 8.12
C ASN A 147 -10.51 -14.70 9.24
N GLU A 148 -9.29 -15.21 9.05
CA GLU A 148 -8.16 -14.96 9.94
C GLU A 148 -7.86 -13.47 10.04
N PHE A 149 -7.77 -12.77 8.90
CA PHE A 149 -7.53 -11.32 8.90
C PHE A 149 -8.64 -10.53 9.59
N VAL A 150 -9.91 -10.86 9.32
CA VAL A 150 -11.06 -10.18 9.95
C VAL A 150 -11.05 -10.41 11.47
N LYS A 151 -10.79 -11.63 11.93
CA LYS A 151 -10.69 -11.94 13.38
C LYS A 151 -9.54 -11.18 14.03
N LEU A 152 -8.37 -11.15 13.39
CA LEU A 152 -7.23 -10.37 13.82
C LEU A 152 -7.63 -8.90 13.94
N PHE A 153 -8.12 -8.29 12.87
CA PHE A 153 -8.48 -6.87 12.84
C PHE A 153 -9.49 -6.50 13.94
N ILE A 154 -10.57 -7.28 14.10
CA ILE A 154 -11.58 -7.03 15.14
C ILE A 154 -10.96 -7.10 16.55
N LYS A 155 -10.14 -8.12 16.82
CA LYS A 155 -9.43 -8.25 18.10
C LYS A 155 -8.53 -7.04 18.36
N GLU A 156 -7.72 -6.65 17.38
CA GLU A 156 -6.77 -5.55 17.51
C GLU A 156 -7.48 -4.19 17.71
N ILE A 157 -8.57 -3.93 17.00
CA ILE A 157 -9.38 -2.72 17.16
C ILE A 157 -10.12 -2.71 18.50
N LEU A 158 -10.70 -3.83 18.94
CA LEU A 158 -11.35 -3.88 20.26
C LEU A 158 -10.37 -3.60 21.39
N LEU A 159 -9.17 -4.18 21.35
CA LEU A 159 -8.11 -3.90 22.33
C LEU A 159 -7.68 -2.43 22.27
N THR A 160 -7.62 -1.85 21.08
CA THR A 160 -7.32 -0.42 20.89
C THR A 160 -8.39 0.46 21.52
N ILE A 161 -9.67 0.14 21.37
CA ILE A 161 -10.78 0.89 21.98
C ILE A 161 -10.72 0.78 23.51
N VAL A 162 -10.56 -0.43 24.05
CA VAL A 162 -10.52 -0.67 25.51
C VAL A 162 -9.33 0.04 26.17
N THR A 163 -8.21 0.17 25.48
CA THR A 163 -7.01 0.84 25.98
C THR A 163 -6.94 2.33 25.62
N ILE A 164 -8.03 2.91 25.13
CA ILE A 164 -8.13 4.33 24.75
C ILE A 164 -7.02 4.72 23.75
N GLY A 165 -6.79 3.85 22.77
CA GLY A 165 -5.83 4.08 21.69
C GLY A 165 -4.39 3.64 21.98
N ILE A 166 -4.03 3.35 23.23
CA ILE A 166 -2.64 2.96 23.59
C ILE A 166 -2.23 1.69 22.84
N TYR A 167 -3.11 0.69 22.75
CA TYR A 167 -2.84 -0.55 22.02
C TYR A 167 -2.76 -0.37 20.50
N GLY A 168 -3.07 0.82 19.98
CA GLY A 168 -3.04 1.13 18.54
C GLY A 168 -1.68 0.86 17.90
N SER A 169 -0.58 0.98 18.65
CA SER A 169 0.77 0.63 18.17
C SER A 169 0.94 -0.86 17.88
N TRP A 170 0.41 -1.74 18.74
CA TRP A 170 0.44 -3.19 18.52
C TRP A 170 -0.54 -3.57 17.40
N ALA A 171 -1.73 -2.99 17.39
CA ALA A 171 -2.70 -3.19 16.32
C ALA A 171 -2.11 -2.85 14.94
N ALA A 172 -1.45 -1.70 14.81
CA ALA A 172 -0.81 -1.28 13.58
C ALA A 172 0.29 -2.27 13.13
N MET A 173 1.15 -2.73 14.05
CA MET A 173 2.21 -3.68 13.73
C MET A 173 1.66 -5.07 13.40
N ASN A 174 0.70 -5.59 14.17
CA ASN A 174 0.09 -6.90 13.94
C ASN A 174 -0.64 -6.97 12.59
N ILE A 175 -1.42 -5.93 12.26
CA ILE A 175 -2.09 -5.83 10.95
C ILE A 175 -1.06 -5.77 9.82
N ARG A 176 0.02 -5.00 10.00
CA ARG A 176 1.08 -4.88 8.98
C ARG A 176 1.88 -6.18 8.81
N ASN A 177 2.26 -6.83 9.92
CA ASN A 177 2.91 -8.14 9.95
C ASN A 177 2.06 -9.14 9.15
N TYR A 178 0.75 -9.15 9.37
CA TYR A 178 -0.16 -10.03 8.64
C TYR A 178 -0.22 -9.72 7.14
N ILE A 179 -0.41 -8.45 6.77
CA ILE A 179 -0.56 -8.07 5.36
C ILE A 179 0.73 -8.37 4.60
N LEU A 180 1.88 -7.89 5.10
CA LEU A 180 3.16 -8.04 4.43
C LEU A 180 3.69 -9.47 4.49
N GLY A 181 3.45 -10.20 5.60
CA GLY A 181 3.82 -11.61 5.74
C GLY A 181 3.10 -12.55 4.77
N ASN A 182 1.93 -12.12 4.26
CA ASN A 182 1.15 -12.85 3.29
C ASN A 182 1.41 -12.41 1.84
N LEU A 183 2.36 -11.49 1.60
CA LEU A 183 2.77 -11.14 0.24
C LEU A 183 3.76 -12.17 -0.31
N ARG A 184 3.61 -12.45 -1.60
CA ARG A 184 4.48 -13.33 -2.38
C ARG A 184 4.98 -12.60 -3.61
N PHE A 185 6.21 -12.90 -3.99
CA PHE A 185 6.80 -12.46 -5.26
C PHE A 185 7.42 -13.66 -5.97
N GLY A 186 6.69 -14.22 -6.95
CA GLY A 186 7.01 -15.54 -7.49
C GLY A 186 7.01 -16.59 -6.38
N SER A 187 8.13 -17.30 -6.27
CA SER A 187 8.46 -18.26 -5.20
C SER A 187 9.03 -17.62 -3.93
N GLY A 188 9.15 -16.30 -3.86
CA GLY A 188 9.62 -15.56 -2.70
C GLY A 188 8.48 -15.19 -1.75
N GLU A 189 8.75 -15.25 -0.46
CA GLU A 189 7.83 -14.98 0.64
C GLU A 189 8.24 -13.73 1.39
N PHE A 190 7.39 -12.71 1.43
CA PHE A 190 7.68 -11.56 2.29
C PHE A 190 7.40 -11.91 3.74
N THR A 191 8.24 -11.41 4.64
CA THR A 191 7.99 -11.43 6.08
C THR A 191 8.22 -10.03 6.64
N TYR A 192 7.45 -9.67 7.67
CA TYR A 192 7.58 -8.38 8.32
C TYR A 192 7.59 -8.57 9.83
N GLU A 193 8.73 -8.23 10.45
CA GLU A 193 9.02 -8.45 11.86
C GLU A 193 8.82 -7.16 12.68
N GLY A 194 7.64 -6.53 12.54
CA GLY A 194 7.27 -5.35 13.30
C GLY A 194 6.95 -5.69 14.75
N ASP A 195 7.59 -5.02 15.69
CA ASP A 195 7.32 -5.09 17.13
C ASP A 195 6.52 -3.88 17.61
N GLY A 196 5.37 -4.14 18.23
CA GLY A 196 4.46 -3.11 18.72
C GLY A 196 5.06 -2.22 19.80
N TRP A 197 5.99 -2.75 20.61
CA TRP A 197 6.62 -2.01 21.70
C TRP A 197 7.72 -1.07 21.21
N GLU A 198 8.58 -1.51 20.30
CA GLU A 198 9.53 -0.65 19.58
C GLU A 198 8.80 0.49 18.87
N PHE A 199 7.72 0.17 18.14
CA PHE A 199 6.91 1.17 17.46
C PHE A 199 6.28 2.15 18.46
N PHE A 200 5.70 1.67 19.57
CA PHE A 200 5.11 2.51 20.61
C PHE A 200 6.13 3.49 21.22
N LYS A 201 7.31 3.00 21.62
CA LYS A 201 8.39 3.85 22.15
C LYS A 201 8.83 4.92 21.15
N MET A 202 8.98 4.53 19.88
CA MET A 202 9.35 5.46 18.81
C MET A 202 8.29 6.56 18.65
N ASN A 203 7.00 6.22 18.64
CA ASN A 203 5.92 7.19 18.55
C ASN A 203 5.87 8.13 19.75
N ILE A 204 5.95 7.60 20.99
CA ILE A 204 5.97 8.43 22.20
C ILE A 204 7.16 9.40 22.20
N LYS A 205 8.37 8.90 21.91
CA LYS A 205 9.56 9.73 21.77
C LYS A 205 9.36 10.80 20.71
N GLY A 206 8.76 10.43 19.57
CA GLY A 206 8.37 11.31 18.48
C GLY A 206 7.49 12.45 18.96
N TYR A 207 6.30 12.14 19.48
CA TYR A 207 5.35 13.13 19.99
C TYR A 207 5.98 14.05 21.04
N PHE A 208 6.69 13.46 22.01
CA PHE A 208 7.34 14.21 23.08
C PHE A 208 8.37 15.19 22.52
N LEU A 209 9.35 14.72 21.75
CA LEU A 209 10.40 15.59 21.23
C LEU A 209 9.87 16.59 20.19
N THR A 210 8.88 16.23 19.39
CA THR A 210 8.22 17.17 18.46
C THR A 210 7.55 18.30 19.22
N LEU A 211 6.89 18.03 20.35
CA LEU A 211 6.30 19.07 21.20
C LEU A 211 7.38 20.02 21.76
N PHE A 212 8.45 19.48 22.35
CA PHE A 212 9.51 20.28 22.96
C PHE A 212 10.37 21.06 21.95
N THR A 213 10.51 20.55 20.73
CA THR A 213 11.27 21.20 19.65
C THR A 213 10.39 22.07 18.74
N LEU A 214 9.15 22.38 19.16
CA LEU A 214 8.20 23.19 18.40
C LEU A 214 7.99 22.71 16.96
N GLY A 215 7.92 21.39 16.77
CA GLY A 215 7.68 20.77 15.47
C GLY A 215 8.95 20.27 14.76
N ILE A 216 10.15 20.74 15.12
CA ILE A 216 11.38 20.43 14.36
C ILE A 216 11.69 18.92 14.37
N TYR A 217 11.56 18.24 15.51
CA TYR A 217 11.84 16.80 15.61
C TYR A 217 10.88 15.94 14.76
N PHE A 218 9.75 16.49 14.30
CA PHE A 218 8.80 15.77 13.43
C PHE A 218 9.49 15.14 12.23
N PHE A 219 10.45 15.84 11.60
CA PHE A 219 11.14 15.33 10.42
C PHE A 219 12.04 14.11 10.72
N TRP A 220 12.69 14.11 11.88
CA TRP A 220 13.48 12.95 12.34
C TRP A 220 12.57 11.80 12.72
N TRP A 221 11.45 12.07 13.38
CA TRP A 221 10.48 11.04 13.70
C TRP A 221 9.86 10.39 12.45
N GLN A 222 9.55 11.17 11.40
CA GLN A 222 9.11 10.61 10.12
C GLN A 222 10.19 9.75 9.46
N ALA A 223 11.47 10.17 9.53
CA ALA A 223 12.59 9.37 9.05
C ALA A 223 12.77 8.08 9.85
N ASP A 224 12.66 8.13 11.19
CA ASP A 224 12.70 6.96 12.08
C ASP A 224 11.57 5.98 11.74
N ALA A 225 10.35 6.49 11.56
CA ALA A 225 9.18 5.68 11.23
C ALA A 225 9.28 5.03 9.85
N PHE A 226 9.81 5.76 8.86
CA PHE A 226 10.08 5.22 7.53
C PHE A 226 11.18 4.16 7.56
N ARG A 227 12.28 4.40 8.26
CA ARG A 227 13.35 3.40 8.40
C ARG A 227 12.85 2.13 9.08
N TYR A 228 12.17 2.27 10.21
CA TYR A 228 11.53 1.16 10.91
C TYR A 228 10.61 0.33 9.98
N SER A 229 9.85 1.02 9.13
CA SER A 229 8.92 0.42 8.18
C SER A 229 9.58 -0.39 7.06
N ILE A 230 10.84 -0.10 6.74
CA ILE A 230 11.61 -0.76 5.68
C ILE A 230 12.53 -1.83 6.30
N ASP A 231 13.24 -1.49 7.38
CA ASP A 231 14.25 -2.34 8.02
C ASP A 231 13.68 -3.66 8.59
N LYS A 232 12.38 -3.69 8.88
CA LYS A 232 11.68 -4.89 9.36
C LYS A 232 11.09 -5.75 8.24
N LEU A 233 11.20 -5.32 6.99
CA LEU A 233 10.74 -6.09 5.83
C LEU A 233 11.86 -7.02 5.35
N ARG A 234 11.50 -8.28 5.11
CA ARG A 234 12.39 -9.27 4.52
C ARG A 234 11.69 -10.02 3.40
N LEU A 235 12.46 -10.53 2.45
CA LEU A 235 12.02 -11.46 1.42
C LEU A 235 12.79 -12.76 1.59
N LEU A 236 12.08 -13.85 1.87
CA LEU A 236 12.61 -15.19 2.01
C LEU A 236 12.45 -15.93 0.69
N HIS A 237 13.51 -16.57 0.21
CA HIS A 237 13.44 -17.44 -0.96
C HIS A 237 14.35 -18.66 -0.77
N GLY A 238 13.74 -19.83 -0.60
CA GLY A 238 14.47 -21.03 -0.20
C GLY A 238 15.20 -20.81 1.12
N ASN A 239 16.52 -21.01 1.13
CA ASN A 239 17.38 -20.76 2.30
C ASN A 239 17.98 -19.34 2.36
N LYS A 240 17.66 -18.46 1.41
CA LYS A 240 18.17 -17.08 1.36
C LYS A 240 17.15 -16.11 1.97
N SER A 241 17.64 -15.16 2.76
CA SER A 241 16.86 -14.03 3.28
C SER A 241 17.44 -12.73 2.75
N TYR A 242 16.58 -11.89 2.20
CA TYR A 242 16.91 -10.58 1.66
C TYR A 242 16.32 -9.51 2.56
N ASN A 243 17.16 -8.62 3.07
CA ASN A 243 16.75 -7.59 4.01
C ASN A 243 16.58 -6.27 3.27
N PHE A 244 15.50 -5.54 3.56
CA PHE A 244 15.34 -4.19 3.07
C PHE A 244 15.94 -3.24 4.11
N GLN A 245 16.71 -2.25 3.69
CA GLN A 245 17.31 -1.25 4.58
C GLN A 245 17.06 0.15 4.05
N SER A 246 16.81 1.09 4.95
CA SER A 246 16.63 2.49 4.57
C SER A 246 17.75 3.39 5.07
N LYS A 247 18.36 4.14 4.16
CA LYS A 247 19.41 5.14 4.45
C LYS A 247 18.86 6.55 4.70
N ALA A 248 17.53 6.69 4.76
CA ALA A 248 16.89 8.00 4.87
C ALA A 248 17.23 8.70 6.19
N THR A 249 17.73 9.93 6.11
CA THR A 249 18.05 10.76 7.27
C THR A 249 16.95 11.77 7.58
N GLY A 250 16.89 12.25 8.83
CA GLY A 250 15.93 13.29 9.23
C GLY A 250 16.07 14.60 8.42
N GLY A 251 17.31 15.00 8.09
CA GLY A 251 17.56 16.17 7.24
C GLY A 251 17.06 15.97 5.80
N ALA A 252 17.25 14.78 5.25
CA ALA A 252 16.74 14.44 3.91
C ALA A 252 15.19 14.46 3.89
N PHE A 253 14.54 13.93 4.93
CA PHE A 253 13.09 14.00 5.11
C PHE A 253 12.59 15.45 5.29
N ALA A 254 13.30 16.27 6.07
CA ALA A 254 12.98 17.69 6.21
C ALA A 254 13.02 18.41 4.85
N GLY A 255 14.08 18.22 4.08
CA GLY A 255 14.20 18.77 2.74
C GLY A 255 13.11 18.27 1.78
N LEU A 256 12.71 17.00 1.88
CA LEU A 256 11.59 16.47 1.09
C LEU A 256 10.27 17.14 1.48
N LEU A 257 9.92 17.11 2.77
CA LEU A 257 8.61 17.55 3.26
C LEU A 257 8.42 19.06 3.16
N ILE A 258 9.45 19.86 3.48
CA ILE A 258 9.40 21.32 3.36
C ILE A 258 9.22 21.71 1.89
N VAL A 259 10.03 21.17 0.98
CA VAL A 259 9.92 21.50 -0.45
C VAL A 259 8.58 21.03 -1.01
N ASN A 260 8.11 19.83 -0.64
CA ASN A 260 6.80 19.34 -1.06
C ASN A 260 5.66 20.25 -0.56
N MET A 261 5.74 20.73 0.68
CA MET A 261 4.78 21.66 1.25
C MET A 261 4.79 23.00 0.50
N LEU A 262 5.97 23.57 0.21
CA LEU A 262 6.10 24.81 -0.55
C LEU A 262 5.53 24.66 -1.95
N ILE A 263 5.86 23.57 -2.66
CA ILE A 263 5.29 23.27 -3.97
C ILE A 263 3.76 23.21 -3.85
N PHE A 264 3.22 22.43 -2.93
CA PHE A 264 1.77 22.25 -2.80
C PHE A 264 1.05 23.57 -2.49
N ILE A 265 1.57 24.38 -1.57
CA ILE A 265 0.98 25.67 -1.18
C ILE A 265 1.06 26.69 -2.32
N PHE A 266 2.26 26.92 -2.89
CA PHE A 266 2.46 27.98 -3.90
C PHE A 266 1.85 27.64 -5.27
N THR A 267 1.56 26.36 -5.52
CA THR A 267 0.84 25.93 -6.73
C THR A 267 -0.65 25.72 -6.49
N LEU A 268 -1.16 26.04 -5.30
CA LEU A 268 -2.57 25.83 -4.91
C LEU A 268 -3.05 24.39 -5.18
N GLY A 269 -2.18 23.41 -4.91
CA GLY A 269 -2.46 21.99 -5.12
C GLY A 269 -2.16 21.45 -6.53
N PHE A 270 -2.02 22.29 -7.56
CA PHE A 270 -1.68 21.82 -8.93
C PHE A 270 -0.30 21.14 -8.98
N GLY A 271 0.61 21.52 -8.08
CA GLY A 271 1.93 20.92 -7.91
C GLY A 271 1.93 19.51 -7.32
N TYR A 272 0.77 18.94 -6.99
CA TYR A 272 0.63 17.60 -6.41
C TYR A 272 1.34 16.52 -7.24
N ALA A 273 1.33 16.63 -8.58
CA ALA A 273 2.01 15.68 -9.45
C ALA A 273 3.53 15.60 -9.16
N TRP A 274 4.18 16.75 -9.05
CA TRP A 274 5.61 16.85 -8.74
C TRP A 274 5.91 16.40 -7.31
N VAL A 275 5.03 16.70 -6.35
CA VAL A 275 5.14 16.22 -4.97
C VAL A 275 5.15 14.69 -4.92
N GLN A 276 4.24 14.02 -5.63
CA GLN A 276 4.18 12.56 -5.69
C GLN A 276 5.43 11.96 -6.35
N VAL A 277 5.81 12.47 -7.52
CA VAL A 277 7.01 12.00 -8.24
C VAL A 277 8.27 12.19 -7.39
N ARG A 278 8.43 13.34 -6.72
CA ARG A 278 9.58 13.60 -5.84
C ARG A 278 9.60 12.66 -4.64
N THR A 279 8.44 12.38 -4.06
CA THR A 279 8.31 11.47 -2.91
C THR A 279 8.68 10.04 -3.31
N ILE A 280 8.21 9.55 -4.45
CA ILE A 280 8.53 8.20 -4.93
C ILE A 280 10.02 8.08 -5.29
N LYS A 281 10.59 9.07 -5.98
CA LYS A 281 12.04 9.13 -6.25
C LYS A 281 12.85 9.11 -4.96
N PHE A 282 12.42 9.86 -3.96
CA PHE A 282 13.07 9.87 -2.65
C PHE A 282 13.00 8.50 -1.97
N ILE A 283 11.84 7.84 -1.97
CA ILE A 283 11.67 6.52 -1.38
C ILE A 283 12.65 5.52 -2.03
N PHE A 284 12.64 5.41 -3.35
CA PHE A 284 13.52 4.46 -4.05
C PHE A 284 15.00 4.79 -3.92
N ALA A 285 15.37 6.08 -3.90
CA ALA A 285 16.76 6.49 -3.69
C ALA A 285 17.29 6.22 -2.27
N ASN A 286 16.41 5.96 -1.30
CA ASN A 286 16.79 5.73 0.10
C ASN A 286 16.47 4.31 0.58
N VAL A 287 15.98 3.42 -0.28
CA VAL A 287 15.70 2.02 0.03
C VAL A 287 16.70 1.16 -0.74
N GLU A 288 17.46 0.37 0.00
CA GLU A 288 18.37 -0.62 -0.55
C GLU A 288 17.90 -2.02 -0.17
N ILE A 289 18.13 -2.98 -1.05
CA ILE A 289 17.87 -4.39 -0.78
C ILE A 289 19.22 -5.06 -0.57
N ASP A 290 19.47 -5.46 0.66
CA ASP A 290 20.69 -6.12 1.10
C ASP A 290 20.55 -7.64 0.99
N GLY A 291 21.52 -8.24 0.30
CA GLY A 291 21.59 -9.67 -0.01
C GLY A 291 21.82 -9.94 -1.50
N ASP A 292 22.54 -11.02 -1.80
CA ASP A 292 22.86 -11.45 -3.16
C ASP A 292 21.60 -11.99 -3.86
N ILE A 293 20.77 -11.06 -4.35
CA ILE A 293 19.62 -11.43 -5.16
C ILE A 293 20.15 -11.74 -6.55
N ALA A 294 20.55 -13.00 -6.73
CA ALA A 294 20.43 -13.63 -8.04
C ALA A 294 18.92 -13.71 -8.37
N LEU A 295 18.31 -12.57 -8.77
CA LEU A 295 16.91 -12.45 -9.23
C LEU A 295 16.60 -13.38 -10.41
N VAL A 296 17.65 -13.98 -11.00
CA VAL A 296 17.61 -15.05 -12.00
C VAL A 296 16.96 -16.33 -11.47
N ASP A 297 16.96 -16.56 -10.15
CA ASP A 297 16.47 -17.80 -9.52
C ASP A 297 14.97 -17.76 -9.15
N LEU A 298 14.31 -16.59 -9.23
CA LEU A 298 12.88 -16.49 -8.92
C LEU A 298 12.04 -17.14 -10.04
N GLN A 299 11.67 -18.40 -9.83
CA GLN A 299 10.80 -19.14 -10.74
C GLN A 299 9.32 -18.88 -10.45
N GLN A 300 8.50 -18.91 -11.50
CA GLN A 300 7.05 -18.84 -11.38
C GLN A 300 6.52 -20.17 -10.82
N THR A 301 5.99 -20.18 -9.60
CA THR A 301 5.34 -21.36 -9.03
C THR A 301 3.99 -21.56 -9.74
N GLU A 302 3.87 -22.54 -10.64
CA GLU A 302 2.73 -22.69 -11.55
C GLU A 302 1.56 -23.52 -10.97
N GLU A 303 1.80 -24.40 -9.98
CA GLU A 303 0.83 -25.44 -9.61
C GLU A 303 -0.34 -24.97 -8.72
N GLU A 304 -0.14 -24.04 -7.77
CA GLU A 304 -1.21 -23.59 -6.85
C GLU A 304 -1.99 -22.36 -7.32
N TYR A 305 -1.61 -21.74 -8.45
CA TYR A 305 -2.29 -20.56 -8.98
C TYR A 305 -3.60 -20.89 -9.71
N ARG A 306 -3.78 -22.11 -10.23
CA ARG A 306 -5.08 -22.56 -10.76
C ARG A 306 -6.19 -22.47 -9.71
N ASN A 307 -5.86 -22.69 -8.43
CA ASN A 307 -6.81 -22.61 -7.34
C ASN A 307 -7.21 -21.16 -7.01
N ALA A 308 -6.25 -20.24 -6.88
CA ALA A 308 -6.59 -18.85 -6.54
C ALA A 308 -7.33 -18.10 -7.66
N LEU A 309 -7.01 -18.38 -8.93
CA LEU A 309 -7.71 -17.79 -10.08
C LEU A 309 -9.05 -18.49 -10.35
N GLY A 310 -9.13 -19.80 -10.11
CA GLY A 310 -10.38 -20.57 -10.15
C GLY A 310 -11.35 -20.18 -9.04
N GLU A 311 -10.84 -19.86 -7.84
CA GLU A 311 -11.62 -19.41 -6.69
C GLU A 311 -12.08 -17.96 -6.85
N ASP A 312 -11.26 -17.05 -7.41
CA ASP A 312 -11.67 -15.68 -7.73
C ASP A 312 -12.67 -15.63 -8.90
N LEU A 313 -12.53 -16.52 -9.90
CA LEU A 313 -13.55 -16.70 -10.95
C LEU A 313 -14.83 -17.35 -10.42
N ALA A 314 -14.72 -18.31 -9.49
CA ALA A 314 -15.87 -18.95 -8.84
C ALA A 314 -16.62 -17.94 -7.94
N ASP A 315 -15.92 -17.17 -7.11
CA ASP A 315 -16.49 -16.06 -6.32
C ASP A 315 -17.11 -14.98 -7.23
N MET A 316 -16.55 -14.73 -8.42
CA MET A 316 -17.11 -13.81 -9.40
C MET A 316 -18.35 -14.36 -10.13
N MET A 317 -18.48 -15.67 -10.26
CA MET A 317 -19.65 -16.32 -10.87
C MET A 317 -20.79 -16.56 -9.88
N ASP A 318 -20.48 -16.83 -8.61
CA ASP A 318 -21.49 -17.05 -7.55
C ASP A 318 -22.16 -15.77 -7.06
N LEU A 319 -21.58 -14.59 -7.32
CA LEU A 319 -22.17 -13.29 -6.91
C LEU A 319 -23.22 -12.73 -7.89
N SER A 320 -23.83 -13.56 -8.74
CA SER A 320 -25.00 -13.20 -9.53
C SER A 320 -26.34 -13.54 -8.85
N VAL A 321 -26.31 -14.15 -7.66
CA VAL A 321 -27.51 -14.45 -6.87
C VAL A 321 -27.24 -14.18 -5.40
N ILE A 322 -27.46 -12.93 -4.98
CA ILE A 322 -28.18 -12.45 -3.78
C ILE A 322 -28.18 -10.92 -3.83
#